data_AF-A0A432EKA7-F1
#
_entry.id   AF-A0A432EKA7-F1
#
_cell.length_a   1.000
_cell.length_b   1.000
_cell.length_c   1.000
_cell.angle_alpha   90.00
_cell.angle_beta   90.00
_cell.angle_gamma   90.00
#
_symmetry.space_group_name_H-M   'P 1'
#
loop_
_entity.id
_entity.type
_entity.pdbx_description
1 polymer ?
#
loop_
_entity_poly.entity_id
_entity_poly.type
_entity_poly.pdbx_seq_one_letter_code
_entity_poly.pdbx_strand_id
1 'polypeptide(L)'
;MLLASNDLGMHCADQDYQIFSILPPFNVVHAQVINRGATPLVMDDSAVSVVYQANSSPIDPAGVNSINKTSQIASVFKSNFWREGNRSIPLSSNTTAAKNTWGVLNYERLYPGVLAGALLQPPLNLASECLIQTPTPTNCPSILNLFEPLPVDMGIPVPNVELLGTGVLSVAQQRMPGPNNTPRAFQRFDRDVHFFTGFPFGAVINNTNWWSADGIPVLPVDDSGRSNAYPLMKVSANLGNQTLASLDVVLPVASEADCQNCHALAIDCGDPSLPLNVQSNSCNESALQNLPSARIESMDAAPGDTPLQKLLNAAKINVLRLHDEKHGASYTAADGSPRVCNPANDPNQHCLDSRRSIQCSQCHYSPALDLTQQGPMDEPGQGPDGRQQTRHISMSAAMHGFHGSLPKFNGKDLFPAMPGPVGRSPVVKEQVLQETCYQCHPGKRTACLRGAMASGGVVCQDCHGDMKQVGHDFSIAKPNGNFILDGSLRVPWASEPACQSCHTGDA
;
A
#
# COMPACT_ATOMS: atom_id res chain seq x y z
N MET A 1 -22.89 14.19 17.29
CA MET A 1 -22.40 12.81 17.04
C MET A 1 -21.23 12.92 16.10
N LEU A 2 -20.27 12.01 16.23
CA LEU A 2 -19.12 11.91 15.35
C LEU A 2 -19.14 10.49 14.77
N LEU A 3 -18.89 10.37 13.47
CA LEU A 3 -18.61 9.12 12.79
C LEU A 3 -17.21 9.23 12.22
N ALA A 4 -16.40 8.17 12.35
CA ALA A 4 -15.12 8.11 11.67
C ALA A 4 -14.81 6.69 11.20
N SER A 5 -14.15 6.60 10.06
CA SER A 5 -13.75 5.34 9.44
C SER A 5 -12.37 5.50 8.83
N ASN A 6 -11.68 4.37 8.68
CA ASN A 6 -10.49 4.26 7.87
C ASN A 6 -10.89 3.75 6.48
N ASP A 7 -10.29 4.28 5.41
CA ASP A 7 -10.61 3.89 4.04
C ASP A 7 -10.05 2.50 3.68
N LEU A 8 -8.88 2.15 4.21
CA LEU A 8 -8.20 0.89 3.99
C LEU A 8 -8.50 -0.08 5.14
N GLY A 9 -9.41 -1.02 4.90
CA GLY A 9 -9.77 -2.04 5.89
C GLY A 9 -8.64 -3.03 6.23
N MET A 10 -7.75 -3.33 5.29
CA MET A 10 -6.57 -4.19 5.46
C MET A 10 -5.34 -3.50 4.88
N HIS A 11 -4.53 -2.90 5.73
CA HIS A 11 -3.32 -2.20 5.31
C HIS A 11 -2.08 -3.03 5.61
N CYS A 12 -1.31 -3.39 4.57
CA CYS A 12 -0.02 -4.06 4.70
C CYS A 12 1.10 -3.10 4.34
N ALA A 13 1.92 -2.73 5.33
CA ALA A 13 3.08 -1.90 5.15
C ALA A 13 4.36 -2.68 5.41
N ASP A 14 5.37 -2.43 4.60
CA ASP A 14 6.70 -2.94 4.88
C ASP A 14 7.34 -2.20 6.06
N GLN A 15 8.21 -2.89 6.80
CA GLN A 15 9.10 -2.21 7.75
C GLN A 15 10.43 -1.85 7.09
N ASP A 16 10.78 -2.55 6.01
CA ASP A 16 11.99 -2.33 5.23
C ASP A 16 11.67 -2.05 3.75
N TYR A 17 12.12 -0.89 3.29
CA TYR A 17 11.87 -0.34 1.96
C TYR A 17 13.10 -0.44 1.03
N GLN A 18 14.14 -1.19 1.40
CA GLN A 18 15.36 -1.26 0.57
C GLN A 18 15.17 -2.09 -0.70
N ILE A 19 14.30 -3.10 -0.70
CA ILE A 19 14.20 -4.07 -1.81
C ILE A 19 13.03 -3.78 -2.73
N PHE A 20 11.81 -3.92 -2.21
CA PHE A 20 10.57 -3.50 -2.83
C PHE A 20 9.54 -3.22 -1.74
N SER A 21 8.46 -2.51 -2.10
CA SER A 21 7.31 -2.31 -1.23
C SER A 21 5.97 -2.51 -1.95
N ILE A 22 4.96 -2.91 -1.17
CA ILE A 22 3.58 -3.10 -1.68
C ILE A 22 2.76 -1.83 -1.44
N LEU A 23 2.52 -1.46 -0.19
CA LEU A 23 1.82 -0.21 0.19
C LEU A 23 2.71 0.63 1.12
N PRO A 24 2.57 1.97 1.09
CA PRO A 24 3.27 2.84 2.03
C PRO A 24 2.66 2.68 3.43
N PRO A 25 3.30 3.09 4.54
CA PRO A 25 2.76 2.88 5.90
C PRO A 25 1.67 3.90 6.26
N PHE A 26 0.68 4.09 5.39
CA PHE A 26 -0.28 5.19 5.43
C PHE A 26 -1.72 4.75 5.56
N ASN A 27 -2.41 5.43 6.45
CA ASN A 27 -3.84 5.29 6.67
C ASN A 27 -4.53 6.62 6.36
N VAL A 28 -5.73 6.58 5.79
CA VAL A 28 -6.59 7.76 5.66
C VAL A 28 -7.75 7.60 6.62
N VAL A 29 -7.92 8.59 7.50
CA VAL A 29 -9.07 8.64 8.40
C VAL A 29 -10.04 9.70 7.91
N HIS A 30 -11.28 9.30 7.87
CA HIS A 30 -12.40 10.02 7.34
C HIS A 30 -13.38 10.25 8.48
N ALA A 31 -13.87 11.47 8.66
CA ALA A 31 -14.78 11.82 9.75
C ALA A 31 -15.95 12.71 9.32
N GLN A 32 -17.13 12.46 9.85
CA GLN A 32 -18.32 13.30 9.70
C GLN A 32 -18.89 13.69 11.06
N VAL A 33 -19.23 14.96 11.21
CA VAL A 33 -19.85 15.49 12.43
C VAL A 33 -21.33 15.75 12.14
N ILE A 34 -22.19 15.16 12.97
CA ILE A 34 -23.65 15.25 12.81
C ILE A 34 -24.24 15.88 14.05
N ASN A 35 -24.92 17.02 13.89
CA ASN A 35 -25.76 17.59 14.93
C ASN A 35 -27.05 16.75 15.04
N ARG A 36 -27.30 16.22 16.22
CA ARG A 36 -28.44 15.34 16.47
C ARG A 36 -29.70 16.19 16.67
N GLY A 37 -30.77 15.82 16.00
CA GLY A 37 -32.08 16.46 16.12
C GLY A 37 -33.14 15.61 15.41
N ALA A 38 -34.39 16.10 15.39
CA ALA A 38 -35.47 15.45 14.65
C ALA A 38 -35.13 15.28 13.16
N THR A 39 -34.38 16.24 12.61
CA THR A 39 -33.69 16.13 11.32
C THR A 39 -32.20 16.26 11.59
N PRO A 40 -31.41 15.18 11.47
CA PRO A 40 -29.96 15.25 11.63
C PRO A 40 -29.34 16.21 10.62
N LEU A 41 -28.42 17.06 11.06
CA LEU A 41 -27.69 17.98 10.20
C LEU A 41 -26.22 17.56 10.15
N VAL A 42 -25.71 17.32 8.94
CA VAL A 42 -24.27 17.14 8.72
C VAL A 42 -23.61 18.52 8.81
N MET A 43 -22.71 18.67 9.78
CA MET A 43 -22.01 19.92 10.06
C MET A 43 -20.95 20.18 8.98
N ASP A 44 -20.63 21.45 8.75
CA ASP A 44 -19.52 21.87 7.90
C ASP A 44 -18.30 22.35 8.73
N ASP A 45 -17.24 22.76 8.03
CA ASP A 45 -15.99 23.25 8.59
C ASP A 45 -16.03 24.72 9.05
N SER A 46 -17.19 25.39 8.98
CA SER A 46 -17.30 26.82 9.33
C SER A 46 -17.15 27.10 10.84
N ALA A 47 -17.56 26.14 11.67
CA ALA A 47 -17.57 26.28 13.13
C ALA A 47 -16.96 25.07 13.86
N VAL A 48 -16.89 23.91 13.20
CA VAL A 48 -16.39 22.68 13.80
C VAL A 48 -15.02 22.33 13.23
N SER A 49 -14.11 21.96 14.12
CA SER A 49 -12.81 21.39 13.76
C SER A 49 -12.76 19.94 14.19
N VAL A 50 -12.04 19.11 13.43
CA VAL A 50 -11.82 17.70 13.78
C VAL A 50 -10.33 17.46 13.94
N VAL A 51 -9.96 16.78 15.04
CA VAL A 51 -8.58 16.42 15.36
C VAL A 51 -8.47 14.93 15.69
N TYR A 52 -7.29 14.35 15.50
CA TYR A 52 -6.93 13.03 16.01
C TYR A 52 -5.70 13.09 16.92
N GLN A 53 -5.61 12.15 17.86
CA GLN A 53 -4.44 11.90 18.70
C GLN A 53 -4.34 10.41 19.00
N ALA A 54 -3.17 9.89 19.37
CA ALA A 54 -3.04 8.47 19.66
C ALA A 54 -3.78 8.14 20.95
N ASN A 55 -4.35 6.95 20.99
CA ASN A 55 -5.02 6.41 22.16
C ASN A 55 -4.59 4.96 22.40
N SER A 56 -4.91 4.45 23.58
CA SER A 56 -4.69 3.05 23.96
C SER A 56 -5.95 2.48 24.58
N SER A 57 -6.16 1.17 24.43
CA SER A 57 -7.26 0.47 25.08
C SER A 57 -6.77 -0.39 26.26
N PRO A 58 -7.51 -0.44 27.39
CA PRO A 58 -7.23 -1.41 28.46
C PRO A 58 -7.38 -2.87 28.02
N ILE A 59 -8.08 -3.13 26.92
CA ILE A 59 -8.29 -4.47 26.34
C ILE A 59 -7.57 -4.63 25.00
N ASP A 60 -6.56 -3.80 24.72
CA ASP A 60 -5.75 -3.93 23.51
C ASP A 60 -5.02 -5.31 23.50
N PRO A 61 -5.12 -6.10 22.41
CA PRO A 61 -4.43 -7.39 22.30
C PRO A 61 -2.90 -7.30 22.42
N ALA A 62 -2.29 -6.18 22.05
CA ALA A 62 -0.86 -5.91 22.25
C ALA A 62 -0.52 -5.55 23.71
N GLY A 63 -1.54 -5.47 24.58
CA GLY A 63 -1.44 -5.23 26.00
C GLY A 63 -1.83 -3.82 26.41
N VAL A 64 -2.10 -3.67 27.70
CA VAL A 64 -2.49 -2.39 28.31
C VAL A 64 -1.50 -1.29 27.94
N ASN A 65 -2.01 -0.09 27.67
CA ASN A 65 -1.23 1.09 27.26
C ASN A 65 -0.45 0.91 25.94
N SER A 66 -0.82 -0.04 25.06
CA SER A 66 -0.28 -0.03 23.69
C SER A 66 -0.72 1.22 22.98
N ILE A 67 0.25 2.07 22.66
CA ILE A 67 0.03 3.38 22.08
C ILE A 67 1.08 3.64 21.00
N ASN A 68 0.62 4.20 19.89
CA ASN A 68 1.44 4.49 18.73
C ASN A 68 1.39 5.99 18.44
N LYS A 69 2.26 6.75 19.11
CA LYS A 69 2.31 8.22 18.97
C LYS A 69 3.38 8.66 17.98
N THR A 70 4.36 7.82 17.69
CA THR A 70 5.45 8.13 16.75
C THR A 70 5.65 6.99 15.76
N SER A 71 6.07 7.31 14.55
CA SER A 71 6.52 6.34 13.54
C SER A 71 8.00 6.00 13.69
N GLN A 72 8.76 6.84 14.39
CA GLN A 72 10.16 6.59 14.70
C GLN A 72 10.48 6.99 16.15
N ILE A 73 11.25 6.14 16.83
CA ILE A 73 11.82 6.43 18.16
C ILE A 73 13.19 5.75 18.24
N ALA A 74 14.18 6.42 18.82
CA ALA A 74 15.58 5.96 18.76
C ALA A 74 15.80 4.57 19.39
N SER A 75 15.00 4.19 20.39
CA SER A 75 15.14 2.94 21.13
C SER A 75 14.40 1.74 20.52
N VAL A 76 13.53 1.96 19.53
CA VAL A 76 12.69 0.91 18.93
C VAL A 76 12.75 1.05 17.41
N PHE A 77 13.22 -0.01 16.75
CA PHE A 77 13.10 -0.08 15.30
C PHE A 77 11.63 -0.27 14.90
N LYS A 78 11.07 0.69 14.16
CA LYS A 78 9.73 0.57 13.57
C LYS A 78 9.77 0.41 12.05
N SER A 79 10.59 1.23 11.38
CA SER A 79 10.83 1.17 9.94
C SER A 79 12.09 1.97 9.52
N ASN A 80 12.64 1.67 8.33
CA ASN A 80 13.65 2.50 7.66
C ASN A 80 13.06 3.53 6.67
N PHE A 81 11.73 3.69 6.59
CA PHE A 81 11.05 4.57 5.63
C PHE A 81 11.61 6.00 5.55
N TRP A 82 11.84 6.65 6.70
CA TRP A 82 12.40 8.02 6.78
C TRP A 82 13.93 8.08 6.81
N ARG A 83 14.62 6.94 6.75
CA ARG A 83 16.10 6.95 6.75
C ARG A 83 16.62 7.30 5.37
N GLU A 84 17.78 7.95 5.34
CA GLU A 84 18.51 8.20 4.11
C GLU A 84 18.76 6.91 3.34
N GLY A 85 18.43 6.96 2.05
CA GLY A 85 18.59 5.90 1.08
C GLY A 85 19.96 5.88 0.43
N ASN A 86 20.08 5.12 -0.65
CA ASN A 86 21.34 4.95 -1.38
C ASN A 86 21.47 5.83 -2.63
N ARG A 87 20.42 6.59 -2.99
CA ARG A 87 20.37 7.45 -4.17
C ARG A 87 20.20 8.91 -3.76
N SER A 88 20.90 9.79 -4.45
CA SER A 88 20.77 11.24 -4.31
C SER A 88 20.27 11.83 -5.63
N ILE A 89 19.33 12.76 -5.56
CA ILE A 89 18.94 13.60 -6.69
C ILE A 89 19.47 15.01 -6.42
N PRO A 90 20.28 15.60 -7.32
CA PRO A 90 20.64 17.00 -7.21
C PRO A 90 19.37 17.84 -7.32
N LEU A 91 19.10 18.68 -6.31
CA LEU A 91 18.07 19.71 -6.38
C LEU A 91 18.80 21.05 -6.44
N SER A 92 18.69 21.78 -7.55
CA SER A 92 19.46 22.99 -7.87
C SER A 92 19.36 24.19 -6.90
N SER A 93 18.70 24.06 -5.74
CA SER A 93 18.67 25.11 -4.71
C SER A 93 19.44 24.80 -3.42
N ASN A 94 20.20 23.70 -3.34
CA ASN A 94 21.16 23.51 -2.25
C ASN A 94 22.37 22.69 -2.71
N THR A 95 23.59 23.24 -2.60
CA THR A 95 24.84 22.69 -3.16
C THR A 95 25.38 21.43 -2.45
N THR A 96 24.51 20.69 -1.77
CA THR A 96 24.79 19.36 -1.20
C THR A 96 23.68 18.43 -1.64
N ALA A 97 24.00 17.43 -2.47
CA ALA A 97 23.07 16.38 -2.88
C ALA A 97 22.67 15.57 -1.63
N ALA A 98 21.54 15.93 -1.00
CA ALA A 98 20.96 15.13 0.06
C ALA A 98 20.52 13.79 -0.52
N LYS A 99 20.78 12.70 0.20
CA LYS A 99 20.23 11.39 -0.16
C LYS A 99 18.72 11.42 0.06
N ASN A 100 17.99 10.85 -0.90
CA ASN A 100 16.55 10.66 -0.77
C ASN A 100 16.26 9.64 0.33
N THR A 101 15.14 9.79 1.02
CA THR A 101 14.66 8.80 2.00
C THR A 101 14.20 7.52 1.29
N TRP A 102 14.26 6.36 1.95
CA TRP A 102 13.77 5.10 1.35
C TRP A 102 12.30 5.17 0.97
N GLY A 103 11.48 5.91 1.74
CA GLY A 103 10.08 6.13 1.44
C GLY A 103 9.89 6.80 0.07
N VAL A 104 10.56 7.92 -0.17
CA VAL A 104 10.45 8.58 -1.49
C VAL A 104 11.05 7.72 -2.59
N LEU A 105 12.18 7.04 -2.39
CA LEU A 105 12.77 6.18 -3.43
C LEU A 105 11.84 5.06 -3.91
N ASN A 106 10.97 4.54 -3.05
CA ASN A 106 10.00 3.52 -3.44
C ASN A 106 8.81 4.12 -4.19
N TYR A 107 8.34 5.29 -3.77
CA TYR A 107 7.07 5.85 -4.25
C TYR A 107 7.25 6.93 -5.32
N GLU A 108 8.44 7.48 -5.55
CA GLU A 108 8.68 8.59 -6.48
C GLU A 108 8.16 8.30 -7.88
N ARG A 109 8.26 7.05 -8.34
CA ARG A 109 7.78 6.61 -9.65
C ARG A 109 6.27 6.46 -9.75
N LEU A 110 5.51 6.63 -8.67
CA LEU A 110 4.05 6.71 -8.73
C LEU A 110 3.54 8.14 -8.83
N TYR A 111 4.40 9.12 -8.59
CA TYR A 111 4.09 10.53 -8.69
C TYR A 111 4.53 11.05 -10.04
N PRO A 112 3.82 12.04 -10.63
CA PRO A 112 4.18 12.57 -11.93
C PRO A 112 5.52 13.29 -11.93
N GLY A 113 6.13 13.37 -13.12
CA GLY A 113 7.34 14.16 -13.31
C GLY A 113 7.04 15.64 -13.10
N VAL A 114 8.03 16.43 -12.69
CA VAL A 114 7.88 17.88 -12.45
C VAL A 114 7.36 18.69 -13.64
N LEU A 115 7.41 18.13 -14.86
CA LEU A 115 6.86 18.73 -16.09
C LEU A 115 5.65 17.95 -16.66
N ALA A 116 5.23 16.84 -16.05
CA ALA A 116 4.10 16.04 -16.49
C ALA A 116 2.79 16.59 -15.87
N GLY A 117 1.97 17.23 -16.70
CA GLY A 117 0.57 17.56 -16.36
C GLY A 117 0.37 18.83 -15.52
N ALA A 118 -0.26 19.84 -16.13
CA ALA A 118 -1.07 20.90 -15.50
C ALA A 118 -0.53 21.68 -14.28
N LEU A 119 0.75 21.56 -13.89
CA LEU A 119 1.38 22.56 -13.05
C LEU A 119 1.55 23.82 -13.88
N LEU A 120 0.57 24.73 -13.78
CA LEU A 120 0.60 25.99 -14.52
C LEU A 120 1.86 26.83 -14.21
N GLN A 121 2.59 26.53 -13.14
CA GLN A 121 3.94 27.04 -12.85
C GLN A 121 4.68 26.04 -11.93
N PRO A 122 5.51 25.10 -12.41
CA PRO A 122 6.42 24.38 -11.53
C PRO A 122 7.32 25.40 -10.83
N PRO A 123 7.71 25.22 -9.55
CA PRO A 123 8.68 26.09 -8.94
C PRO A 123 9.94 26.12 -9.82
N LEU A 124 10.43 27.33 -10.13
CA LEU A 124 11.49 27.62 -11.11
C LEU A 124 12.77 26.80 -10.94
N ASN A 125 12.97 26.15 -9.79
CA ASN A 125 14.14 25.37 -9.42
C ASN A 125 14.13 23.89 -9.88
N LEU A 126 13.00 23.33 -10.35
CA LEU A 126 12.94 21.92 -10.75
C LEU A 126 12.79 21.67 -12.25
N ALA A 127 12.25 22.64 -12.99
CA ALA A 127 12.18 22.54 -14.45
C ALA A 127 13.58 22.42 -15.09
N SER A 128 14.62 22.95 -14.42
CA SER A 128 16.03 22.84 -14.81
C SER A 128 16.65 21.45 -14.60
N GLU A 129 16.01 20.58 -13.82
CA GLU A 129 16.49 19.21 -13.56
C GLU A 129 16.03 18.20 -14.62
N CYS A 130 15.08 18.58 -15.48
CA CYS A 130 14.72 17.78 -16.64
C CYS A 130 15.80 17.91 -17.71
N LEU A 131 16.09 16.82 -18.42
CA LEU A 131 16.82 16.89 -19.68
C LEU A 131 15.88 17.47 -20.74
N ILE A 132 15.95 18.78 -20.91
CA ILE A 132 15.21 19.50 -21.96
C ILE A 132 15.91 19.26 -23.29
N GLN A 133 15.57 18.15 -23.96
CA GLN A 133 15.86 17.95 -25.38
C GLN A 133 14.57 18.20 -26.17
N THR A 134 14.65 18.99 -27.24
CA THR A 134 13.51 19.22 -28.14
C THR A 134 13.19 17.92 -28.89
N PRO A 135 11.93 17.47 -29.00
CA PRO A 135 10.67 18.17 -28.70
C PRO A 135 9.99 17.84 -27.34
N THR A 136 10.55 16.97 -26.50
CA THR A 136 9.93 16.51 -25.24
C THR A 136 10.94 16.38 -24.10
N PRO A 137 10.74 17.06 -22.96
CA PRO A 137 11.59 16.88 -21.78
C PRO A 137 11.62 15.41 -21.34
N THR A 138 12.81 14.93 -20.99
CA THR A 138 13.05 13.55 -20.51
C THR A 138 13.79 13.57 -19.18
N ASN A 139 13.78 12.45 -18.46
CA ASN A 139 14.43 12.31 -17.15
C ASN A 139 14.00 13.36 -16.12
N CYS A 140 12.74 13.80 -16.17
CA CYS A 140 12.21 14.70 -15.17
C CYS A 140 12.11 13.99 -13.82
N PRO A 141 12.67 14.58 -12.73
CA PRO A 141 12.46 14.07 -11.39
C PRO A 141 10.98 14.00 -11.04
N SER A 142 10.65 13.14 -10.09
CA SER A 142 9.30 13.06 -9.55
C SER A 142 8.98 14.31 -8.74
N ILE A 143 7.72 14.74 -8.79
CA ILE A 143 7.24 15.80 -7.93
C ILE A 143 7.32 15.43 -6.44
N LEU A 144 7.38 14.13 -6.11
CA LEU A 144 7.58 13.68 -4.73
C LEU A 144 8.94 14.12 -4.17
N ASN A 145 9.95 14.31 -5.03
CA ASN A 145 11.28 14.73 -4.60
C ASN A 145 11.29 16.18 -4.04
N LEU A 146 10.22 16.99 -4.26
CA LEU A 146 10.05 18.30 -3.62
C LEU A 146 9.93 18.24 -2.10
N PHE A 147 9.55 17.07 -1.56
CA PHE A 147 9.25 16.89 -0.14
C PHE A 147 10.43 16.28 0.63
N GLU A 148 11.61 16.26 0.00
CA GLU A 148 12.80 15.63 0.56
C GLU A 148 13.73 16.63 1.26
N PRO A 149 14.37 16.22 2.38
CA PRO A 149 14.20 14.94 3.07
C PRO A 149 12.82 14.84 3.76
N LEU A 150 12.15 13.69 3.63
CA LEU A 150 10.85 13.48 4.24
C LEU A 150 10.96 13.57 5.78
N PRO A 151 10.24 14.50 6.44
CA PRO A 151 10.31 14.63 7.88
C PRO A 151 9.85 13.36 8.59
N VAL A 152 10.54 13.01 9.67
CA VAL A 152 10.12 11.93 10.57
C VAL A 152 8.67 12.15 11.03
N ASP A 153 7.93 11.05 11.19
CA ASP A 153 6.51 11.05 11.59
C ASP A 153 5.58 11.74 10.57
N MET A 154 6.01 11.91 9.32
CA MET A 154 5.21 12.53 8.25
C MET A 154 4.95 11.55 7.11
N GLY A 155 3.70 11.49 6.63
CA GLY A 155 3.36 10.70 5.46
C GLY A 155 3.79 11.35 4.15
N ILE A 156 3.78 10.57 3.05
CA ILE A 156 3.96 11.14 1.69
C ILE A 156 2.73 11.99 1.32
N PRO A 157 2.88 12.97 0.41
CA PRO A 157 1.79 13.85 -0.01
C PRO A 157 0.75 13.11 -0.83
N VAL A 158 -0.50 13.13 -0.40
CA VAL A 158 -1.62 12.62 -1.19
C VAL A 158 -2.21 13.78 -1.99
N PRO A 159 -2.37 13.67 -3.31
CA PRO A 159 -2.99 14.72 -4.12
C PRO A 159 -4.43 14.97 -3.67
N ASN A 160 -4.84 16.24 -3.67
CA ASN A 160 -6.22 16.62 -3.43
C ASN A 160 -7.02 16.49 -4.73
N VAL A 161 -7.73 15.37 -4.88
CA VAL A 161 -8.50 15.02 -6.09
C VAL A 161 -9.53 16.09 -6.49
N GLU A 162 -10.09 16.82 -5.52
CA GLU A 162 -11.06 17.90 -5.75
C GLU A 162 -10.45 19.11 -6.47
N LEU A 163 -9.14 19.34 -6.31
CA LEU A 163 -8.41 20.47 -6.89
C LEU A 163 -7.54 20.07 -8.10
N LEU A 164 -7.32 18.76 -8.33
CA LEU A 164 -6.54 18.29 -9.47
C LEU A 164 -7.10 18.79 -10.81
N GLY A 165 -8.44 18.79 -10.97
CA GLY A 165 -9.10 19.25 -12.19
C GLY A 165 -9.03 20.78 -12.42
N THR A 166 -8.64 21.56 -11.41
CA THR A 166 -8.56 23.03 -11.50
C THR A 166 -7.17 23.53 -11.87
N GLY A 167 -6.21 22.63 -12.14
CA GLY A 167 -4.81 22.99 -12.44
C GLY A 167 -4.03 23.52 -11.24
N VAL A 168 -4.55 23.33 -10.02
CA VAL A 168 -3.89 23.71 -8.76
C VAL A 168 -3.32 22.46 -8.13
N LEU A 169 -1.99 22.39 -8.00
CA LEU A 169 -1.37 21.35 -7.19
C LEU A 169 -1.62 21.62 -5.71
N SER A 170 -2.52 20.83 -5.14
CA SER A 170 -2.77 20.78 -3.71
C SER A 170 -2.57 19.36 -3.24
N VAL A 171 -1.90 19.21 -2.10
CA VAL A 171 -1.64 17.91 -1.47
C VAL A 171 -2.03 17.98 0.00
N ALA A 172 -2.48 16.86 0.54
CA ALA A 172 -2.70 16.64 1.97
C ALA A 172 -1.58 15.74 2.52
N GLN A 173 -1.14 16.02 3.75
CA GLN A 173 -0.14 15.21 4.46
C GLN A 173 -0.39 15.22 5.95
N GLN A 174 -0.49 14.05 6.56
CA GLN A 174 -0.64 13.95 8.00
C GLN A 174 0.67 13.64 8.73
N ARG A 175 0.72 14.08 10.00
CA ARG A 175 1.82 13.78 10.92
C ARG A 175 1.33 12.86 12.03
N MET A 176 2.20 12.03 12.60
CA MET A 176 1.86 11.42 13.88
C MET A 176 1.71 12.49 14.99
N PRO A 177 0.94 12.21 16.04
CA PRO A 177 0.82 13.08 17.22
C PRO A 177 2.16 13.46 17.86
N GLY A 178 3.20 12.63 17.66
CA GLY A 178 4.55 12.86 18.15
C GLY A 178 4.70 12.49 19.64
N PRO A 179 5.89 12.65 20.21
CA PRO A 179 6.19 12.21 21.58
C PRO A 179 5.24 12.75 22.65
N ASN A 180 4.79 14.00 22.48
CA ASN A 180 3.86 14.71 23.37
C ASN A 180 2.38 14.35 23.14
N ASN A 181 2.08 13.45 22.20
CA ASN A 181 0.73 13.09 21.77
C ASN A 181 -0.14 14.30 21.40
N THR A 182 0.43 15.28 20.70
CA THR A 182 -0.27 16.52 20.39
C THR A 182 -1.37 16.26 19.37
N PRO A 183 -2.63 16.73 19.60
CA PRO A 183 -3.70 16.59 18.63
C PRO A 183 -3.31 17.16 17.27
N ARG A 184 -3.67 16.43 16.21
CA ARG A 184 -3.43 16.78 14.81
C ARG A 184 -4.76 17.05 14.12
N ALA A 185 -4.86 18.18 13.44
CA ALA A 185 -6.06 18.54 12.69
C ALA A 185 -6.21 17.69 11.44
N PHE A 186 -7.46 17.35 11.10
CA PHE A 186 -7.81 16.88 9.76
C PHE A 186 -7.57 18.05 8.80
N GLN A 187 -6.70 17.86 7.82
CA GLN A 187 -6.19 18.95 6.97
C GLN A 187 -7.05 19.21 5.74
N ARG A 188 -7.91 18.26 5.37
CA ARG A 188 -8.79 18.34 4.21
C ARG A 188 -10.24 18.29 4.64
N PHE A 189 -11.08 19.05 3.95
CA PHE A 189 -12.52 19.03 4.10
C PHE A 189 -13.17 18.98 2.72
N ASP A 190 -13.89 17.90 2.45
CA ASP A 190 -14.49 17.60 1.16
C ASP A 190 -16.00 17.85 1.26
N ARG A 191 -16.49 18.92 0.63
CA ARG A 191 -17.93 19.23 0.58
C ARG A 191 -18.68 18.15 -0.20
N ASP A 192 -18.12 17.78 -1.34
CA ASP A 192 -18.52 16.68 -2.19
C ASP A 192 -17.36 15.69 -2.26
N VAL A 193 -17.64 14.41 -2.52
CA VAL A 193 -16.59 13.41 -2.74
C VAL A 193 -16.64 12.91 -4.16
N HIS A 194 -15.58 13.18 -4.91
CA HIS A 194 -15.37 12.64 -6.24
C HIS A 194 -14.66 11.28 -6.12
N PHE A 195 -15.35 10.25 -6.60
CA PHE A 195 -14.85 8.88 -6.58
C PHE A 195 -14.81 8.32 -8.00
N PHE A 196 -13.60 8.19 -8.56
CA PHE A 196 -13.28 7.67 -9.89
C PHE A 196 -14.20 8.21 -10.98
N THR A 197 -14.50 9.52 -10.95
CA THR A 197 -15.50 10.18 -11.81
C THR A 197 -15.19 10.10 -13.30
N GLY A 198 -13.94 9.81 -13.67
CA GLY A 198 -13.53 9.50 -15.05
C GLY A 198 -13.98 8.12 -15.55
N PHE A 199 -14.59 7.28 -14.70
CA PHE A 199 -14.99 5.93 -15.02
C PHE A 199 -16.51 5.70 -14.87
N PRO A 200 -17.12 4.82 -15.68
CA PRO A 200 -18.53 4.44 -15.61
C PRO A 200 -19.05 4.01 -14.23
N PHE A 201 -18.20 3.44 -13.38
CA PHE A 201 -18.57 3.04 -12.01
C PHE A 201 -18.38 4.16 -10.98
N GLY A 202 -17.77 5.28 -11.37
CA GLY A 202 -17.49 6.41 -10.51
C GLY A 202 -18.75 7.21 -10.18
N ALA A 203 -18.66 8.00 -9.11
CA ALA A 203 -19.76 8.85 -8.65
C ALA A 203 -19.24 10.12 -7.98
N VAL A 204 -20.08 11.16 -7.99
CA VAL A 204 -19.94 12.32 -7.11
C VAL A 204 -20.97 12.19 -6.01
N ILE A 205 -20.50 12.11 -4.76
CA ILE A 205 -21.34 12.06 -3.58
C ILE A 205 -21.46 13.49 -3.04
N ASN A 206 -22.58 14.14 -3.35
CA ASN A 206 -22.79 15.56 -3.03
C ASN A 206 -23.11 15.79 -1.55
N ASN A 207 -22.70 16.94 -1.00
CA ASN A 207 -22.95 17.40 0.36
C ASN A 207 -22.53 16.39 1.44
N THR A 208 -21.40 15.72 1.22
CA THR A 208 -20.82 14.75 2.14
C THR A 208 -20.22 15.43 3.37
N ASN A 209 -19.67 16.65 3.23
CA ASN A 209 -19.05 17.42 4.33
C ASN A 209 -18.08 16.57 5.17
N TRP A 210 -17.06 16.06 4.51
CA TRP A 210 -16.16 15.04 5.04
C TRP A 210 -14.81 15.64 5.46
N TRP A 211 -14.45 15.53 6.73
CA TRP A 211 -13.07 15.77 7.15
C TRP A 211 -12.19 14.58 6.76
N SER A 212 -11.04 14.84 6.12
CA SER A 212 -10.04 13.81 5.81
C SER A 212 -8.69 14.10 6.46
N ALA A 213 -8.11 13.03 7.00
CA ALA A 213 -6.74 12.97 7.49
C ALA A 213 -5.96 11.97 6.63
N ASP A 214 -5.51 12.45 5.46
CA ASP A 214 -4.80 11.63 4.47
C ASP A 214 -3.33 11.40 4.85
N GLY A 215 -2.89 10.14 4.81
CA GLY A 215 -1.48 9.82 4.90
C GLY A 215 -0.92 9.75 6.33
N ILE A 216 -1.71 9.31 7.32
CA ILE A 216 -1.21 9.14 8.70
C ILE A 216 -0.16 8.02 8.71
N PRO A 217 1.11 8.29 9.10
CA PRO A 217 2.20 7.33 8.99
C PRO A 217 2.29 6.36 10.16
N VAL A 218 1.39 5.38 10.21
CA VAL A 218 1.30 4.43 11.32
C VAL A 218 1.94 3.09 10.95
N LEU A 219 2.61 2.45 11.92
CA LEU A 219 3.35 1.20 11.74
C LEU A 219 2.85 0.12 12.71
N PRO A 220 3.05 -1.18 12.42
CA PRO A 220 2.52 -2.28 13.24
C PRO A 220 3.34 -2.54 14.52
N VAL A 221 4.05 -1.52 15.00
CA VAL A 221 4.92 -1.56 16.18
C VAL A 221 4.62 -0.33 17.02
N ASP A 222 4.21 -0.55 18.26
CA ASP A 222 3.90 0.52 19.20
C ASP A 222 5.17 1.21 19.75
N ASP A 223 5.00 2.29 20.51
CA ASP A 223 6.13 3.08 21.01
C ASP A 223 7.03 2.31 22.02
N SER A 224 6.57 1.15 22.51
CA SER A 224 7.32 0.26 23.40
C SER A 224 7.96 -0.93 22.68
N GLY A 225 7.81 -1.02 21.35
CA GLY A 225 8.34 -2.12 20.54
C GLY A 225 7.46 -3.36 20.49
N ARG A 226 6.22 -3.29 20.97
CA ARG A 226 5.26 -4.40 20.86
C ARG A 226 4.63 -4.40 19.49
N SER A 227 4.44 -5.59 18.91
CA SER A 227 3.64 -5.75 17.70
C SER A 227 2.19 -5.36 18.00
N ASN A 228 1.68 -4.34 17.32
CA ASN A 228 0.28 -3.91 17.41
C ASN A 228 -0.24 -3.57 16.01
N ALA A 229 -1.07 -4.46 15.47
CA ALA A 229 -1.65 -4.27 14.15
C ALA A 229 -2.95 -3.44 14.15
N TYR A 230 -3.42 -3.04 15.34
CA TYR A 230 -4.67 -2.32 15.55
C TYR A 230 -4.49 -1.08 16.42
N PRO A 231 -3.52 -0.20 16.10
CA PRO A 231 -3.33 1.02 16.87
C PRO A 231 -4.59 1.88 16.83
N LEU A 232 -4.88 2.51 17.97
CA LEU A 232 -6.05 3.35 18.16
C LEU A 232 -5.68 4.83 18.07
N MET A 233 -6.53 5.58 17.39
CA MET A 233 -6.52 7.05 17.42
C MET A 233 -7.86 7.52 17.97
N LYS A 234 -7.83 8.50 18.88
CA LYS A 234 -9.02 9.20 19.32
C LYS A 234 -9.29 10.36 18.36
N VAL A 235 -10.45 10.35 17.70
CA VAL A 235 -10.95 11.46 16.89
C VAL A 235 -11.88 12.30 17.73
N SER A 236 -11.72 13.63 17.70
CA SER A 236 -12.54 14.57 18.46
C SER A 236 -13.01 15.71 17.58
N ALA A 237 -14.29 16.04 17.65
CA ALA A 237 -14.90 17.20 17.02
C ALA A 237 -15.02 18.32 18.07
N ASN A 238 -14.52 19.51 17.74
CA ASN A 238 -14.43 20.65 18.67
C ASN A 238 -15.10 21.89 18.09
N LEU A 239 -15.78 22.64 18.96
CA LEU A 239 -16.25 24.01 18.73
C LEU A 239 -15.41 24.94 19.60
N GLY A 240 -14.45 25.65 18.99
CA GLY A 240 -13.40 26.34 19.74
C GLY A 240 -12.65 25.37 20.67
N ASN A 241 -12.62 25.66 21.96
CA ASN A 241 -11.96 24.81 22.97
C ASN A 241 -12.87 23.71 23.56
N GLN A 242 -14.14 23.63 23.13
CA GLN A 242 -15.10 22.65 23.65
C GLN A 242 -15.15 21.42 22.74
N THR A 243 -14.85 20.24 23.28
CA THR A 243 -15.11 18.97 22.57
C THR A 243 -16.61 18.67 22.58
N LEU A 244 -17.19 18.59 21.38
CA LEU A 244 -18.61 18.27 21.17
C LEU A 244 -18.86 16.75 21.19
N ALA A 245 -17.95 15.99 20.60
CA ALA A 245 -18.01 14.53 20.50
C ALA A 245 -16.61 13.97 20.26
N SER A 246 -16.39 12.73 20.68
CA SER A 246 -15.18 11.98 20.36
C SER A 246 -15.47 10.49 20.26
N LEU A 247 -14.66 9.78 19.48
CA LEU A 247 -14.66 8.32 19.39
C LEU A 247 -13.24 7.81 19.14
N ASP A 248 -13.04 6.52 19.34
CA ASP A 248 -11.79 5.84 18.99
C ASP A 248 -11.95 5.11 17.65
N VAL A 249 -11.01 5.34 16.75
CA VAL A 249 -10.93 4.69 15.45
C VAL A 249 -9.67 3.83 15.40
N VAL A 250 -9.80 2.64 14.79
CA VAL A 250 -8.67 1.75 14.56
C VAL A 250 -8.00 2.16 13.24
N LEU A 251 -6.67 2.29 13.25
CA LEU A 251 -5.89 2.45 12.04
C LEU A 251 -5.16 1.12 11.78
N PRO A 252 -5.80 0.14 11.15
CA PRO A 252 -5.20 -1.16 10.97
C PRO A 252 -3.91 -1.03 10.15
N VAL A 253 -2.86 -1.75 10.55
CA VAL A 253 -1.61 -1.82 9.81
C VAL A 253 -0.91 -3.12 10.17
N ALA A 254 -0.37 -3.84 9.19
CA ALA A 254 0.38 -5.06 9.39
C ALA A 254 1.65 -5.08 8.54
N SER A 255 2.68 -5.79 8.97
CA SER A 255 3.86 -6.11 8.16
C SER A 255 3.89 -7.60 7.79
N GLU A 256 2.69 -8.16 7.59
CA GLU A 256 2.47 -9.58 7.35
C GLU A 256 2.14 -9.83 5.87
N ALA A 257 3.16 -10.31 5.14
CA ALA A 257 3.04 -10.92 3.83
C ALA A 257 4.08 -12.04 3.78
N ASP A 258 3.64 -13.29 3.94
CA ASP A 258 4.52 -14.43 4.19
C ASP A 258 5.18 -14.98 2.90
N CYS A 259 5.73 -14.09 2.06
CA CYS A 259 6.42 -14.46 0.82
C CYS A 259 7.57 -15.45 1.07
N GLN A 260 8.20 -15.38 2.24
CA GLN A 260 9.27 -16.28 2.67
C GLN A 260 8.87 -17.76 2.66
N ASN A 261 7.58 -18.08 2.81
CA ASN A 261 7.11 -19.48 2.81
C ASN A 261 7.41 -20.22 1.49
N CYS A 262 7.57 -19.49 0.39
CA CYS A 262 7.91 -20.08 -0.91
C CYS A 262 9.19 -19.49 -1.53
N HIS A 263 9.55 -18.26 -1.17
CA HIS A 263 10.65 -17.49 -1.77
C HIS A 263 11.90 -17.35 -0.88
N ALA A 264 11.93 -17.94 0.32
CA ALA A 264 13.15 -18.05 1.13
C ALA A 264 13.60 -19.51 1.23
N LEU A 265 14.84 -19.72 1.64
CA LEU A 265 15.34 -21.05 1.99
C LEU A 265 14.56 -21.56 3.21
N ALA A 266 14.19 -22.83 3.21
CA ALA A 266 13.43 -23.44 4.29
C ALA A 266 14.21 -23.44 5.61
N ILE A 267 15.55 -23.55 5.53
CA ILE A 267 16.41 -23.46 6.71
C ILE A 267 16.34 -22.07 7.38
N ASP A 268 16.23 -21.00 6.59
CA ASP A 268 16.18 -19.63 7.10
C ASP A 268 14.88 -19.37 7.84
N CYS A 269 13.76 -19.97 7.41
CA CYS A 269 12.47 -19.81 8.09
C CYS A 269 12.41 -20.44 9.48
N GLY A 270 13.25 -21.45 9.73
CA GLY A 270 13.38 -22.13 11.01
C GLY A 270 14.48 -21.56 11.90
N ASP A 271 15.10 -20.44 11.52
CA ASP A 271 16.25 -19.91 12.23
C ASP A 271 15.88 -19.49 13.68
N PRO A 272 16.63 -19.95 14.70
CA PRO A 272 16.30 -19.71 16.11
C PRO A 272 16.44 -18.25 16.54
N SER A 273 17.09 -17.38 15.75
CA SER A 273 17.18 -15.94 16.00
C SER A 273 15.91 -15.18 15.62
N LEU A 274 14.99 -15.81 14.89
CA LEU A 274 13.70 -15.22 14.54
C LEU A 274 12.74 -15.21 15.75
N PRO A 275 11.79 -14.27 15.80
CA PRO A 275 10.70 -14.32 16.76
C PRO A 275 9.93 -15.65 16.68
N LEU A 276 9.57 -16.23 17.82
CA LEU A 276 8.88 -17.53 17.88
C LEU A 276 7.57 -17.59 17.07
N ASN A 277 6.87 -16.47 16.96
CA ASN A 277 5.62 -16.36 16.18
C ASN A 277 5.85 -16.17 14.68
N VAL A 278 7.10 -16.09 14.23
CA VAL A 278 7.52 -16.00 12.81
C VAL A 278 8.15 -17.30 12.34
N GLN A 279 8.87 -18.00 13.22
CA GLN A 279 9.51 -19.29 12.89
C GLN A 279 8.50 -20.25 12.27
N SER A 280 8.85 -20.81 11.12
CA SER A 280 7.95 -21.62 10.30
C SER A 280 8.67 -22.82 9.73
N ASN A 281 8.11 -24.01 9.95
CA ASN A 281 8.47 -25.24 9.26
C ASN A 281 7.66 -25.47 7.97
N SER A 282 6.81 -24.50 7.60
CA SER A 282 5.93 -24.59 6.43
C SER A 282 6.59 -24.02 5.17
N CYS A 283 7.82 -23.50 5.28
CA CYS A 283 8.57 -23.06 4.12
C CYS A 283 8.93 -24.24 3.22
N ASN A 284 8.63 -24.13 1.93
CA ASN A 284 8.69 -25.24 0.98
C ASN A 284 9.61 -25.02 -0.22
N GLU A 285 10.24 -23.84 -0.31
CA GLU A 285 11.17 -23.43 -1.38
C GLU A 285 10.59 -23.57 -2.82
N SER A 286 9.27 -23.66 -2.96
CA SER A 286 8.62 -23.96 -4.24
C SER A 286 8.96 -22.96 -5.34
N ALA A 287 9.18 -21.69 -4.99
CA ALA A 287 9.57 -20.68 -5.97
C ALA A 287 11.07 -20.77 -6.35
N LEU A 288 11.92 -21.22 -5.42
CA LEU A 288 13.38 -21.26 -5.59
C LEU A 288 13.85 -22.31 -6.59
N GLN A 289 13.05 -23.33 -6.87
CA GLN A 289 13.34 -24.35 -7.90
C GLN A 289 13.50 -23.76 -9.31
N ASN A 290 12.98 -22.55 -9.52
CA ASN A 290 13.06 -21.83 -10.79
C ASN A 290 14.19 -20.78 -10.80
N LEU A 291 15.05 -20.76 -9.78
CA LEU A 291 16.22 -19.91 -9.70
C LEU A 291 17.50 -20.74 -9.76
N PRO A 292 18.56 -20.27 -10.45
CA PRO A 292 19.89 -20.84 -10.30
C PRO A 292 20.35 -20.75 -8.85
N SER A 293 20.90 -21.84 -8.29
CA SER A 293 21.30 -21.90 -6.88
C SER A 293 22.28 -20.79 -6.47
N ALA A 294 23.20 -20.42 -7.37
CA ALA A 294 24.15 -19.32 -7.16
C ALA A 294 23.50 -17.93 -7.05
N ARG A 295 22.22 -17.81 -7.40
CA ARG A 295 21.44 -16.56 -7.33
C ARG A 295 20.43 -16.56 -6.19
N ILE A 296 20.31 -17.62 -5.40
CA ILE A 296 19.41 -17.62 -4.24
C ILE A 296 20.04 -16.78 -3.14
N GLU A 297 19.30 -15.78 -2.68
CA GLU A 297 19.64 -14.98 -1.51
C GLU A 297 19.23 -15.73 -0.23
N SER A 298 20.16 -15.82 0.71
CA SER A 298 19.91 -16.32 2.06
C SER A 298 19.71 -15.16 3.05
N MET A 299 19.11 -15.47 4.20
CA MET A 299 18.95 -14.53 5.30
C MET A 299 20.30 -13.93 5.75
N ASP A 300 21.38 -14.70 5.76
CA ASP A 300 22.69 -14.23 6.25
C ASP A 300 23.26 -13.07 5.41
N ALA A 301 23.07 -13.14 4.09
CA ALA A 301 23.57 -12.16 3.13
C ALA A 301 22.62 -10.98 2.91
N ALA A 302 21.32 -11.18 3.16
CA ALA A 302 20.31 -10.15 2.95
C ALA A 302 20.49 -8.94 3.90
N PRO A 303 20.16 -7.71 3.44
CA PRO A 303 20.17 -6.53 4.30
C PRO A 303 19.03 -6.57 5.32
N GLY A 304 19.16 -5.82 6.41
CA GLY A 304 18.12 -5.65 7.42
C GLY A 304 18.70 -5.45 8.82
N ASP A 305 18.01 -4.65 9.64
CA ASP A 305 18.43 -4.33 11.02
C ASP A 305 18.12 -5.48 12.01
N THR A 306 17.19 -6.37 11.65
CA THR A 306 16.74 -7.49 12.49
C THR A 306 16.76 -8.81 11.70
N PRO A 307 16.86 -9.98 12.37
CA PRO A 307 16.76 -11.28 11.69
C PRO A 307 15.48 -11.43 10.85
N LEU A 308 14.34 -10.96 11.38
CA LEU A 308 13.08 -10.95 10.63
C LEU A 308 13.18 -10.14 9.33
N GLN A 309 13.76 -8.93 9.37
CA GLN A 309 13.93 -8.13 8.16
C GLN A 309 14.87 -8.78 7.16
N LYS A 310 15.94 -9.43 7.63
CA LYS A 310 16.85 -10.17 6.76
C LYS A 310 16.14 -11.33 6.05
N LEU A 311 15.32 -12.11 6.76
CA LEU A 311 14.52 -13.19 6.16
C LEU A 311 13.55 -12.63 5.11
N LEU A 312 12.81 -11.58 5.46
CA LEU A 312 11.86 -10.95 4.55
C LEU A 312 12.59 -10.37 3.32
N ASN A 313 13.72 -9.68 3.51
CA ASN A 313 14.51 -9.12 2.41
C ASN A 313 15.14 -10.22 1.55
N ALA A 314 15.59 -11.36 2.10
CA ALA A 314 16.03 -12.51 1.31
C ALA A 314 14.91 -13.00 0.39
N ALA A 315 13.70 -13.17 0.93
CA ALA A 315 12.52 -13.52 0.14
C ALA A 315 12.21 -12.47 -0.94
N LYS A 316 12.25 -11.18 -0.59
CA LYS A 316 12.00 -10.08 -1.54
C LYS A 316 13.03 -10.06 -2.68
N ILE A 317 14.30 -10.27 -2.35
CA ILE A 317 15.39 -10.34 -3.32
C ILE A 317 15.12 -11.52 -4.27
N ASN A 318 14.83 -12.69 -3.74
CA ASN A 318 14.52 -13.88 -4.54
C ASN A 318 13.30 -13.69 -5.44
N VAL A 319 12.26 -12.96 -5.00
CA VAL A 319 11.13 -12.57 -5.86
C VAL A 319 11.58 -11.72 -7.04
N LEU A 320 12.38 -10.67 -6.82
CA LEU A 320 12.89 -9.82 -7.90
C LEU A 320 13.79 -10.60 -8.86
N ARG A 321 14.67 -11.45 -8.32
CA ARG A 321 15.56 -12.31 -9.11
C ARG A 321 14.77 -13.28 -9.99
N LEU A 322 13.71 -13.88 -9.45
CA LEU A 322 12.85 -14.80 -10.19
C LEU A 322 12.05 -14.07 -11.28
N HIS A 323 11.59 -12.86 -10.97
CA HIS A 323 10.93 -12.01 -11.94
C HIS A 323 11.89 -11.66 -13.10
N ASP A 324 13.13 -11.29 -12.79
CA ASP A 324 14.19 -11.03 -13.76
C ASP A 324 14.50 -12.28 -14.63
N GLU A 325 14.61 -13.48 -14.04
CA GLU A 325 14.82 -14.72 -14.81
C GLU A 325 13.67 -15.03 -15.78
N LYS A 326 12.42 -14.81 -15.35
CA LYS A 326 11.24 -15.14 -16.15
C LYS A 326 10.91 -14.10 -17.21
N HIS A 327 11.13 -12.83 -16.91
CA HIS A 327 10.57 -11.72 -17.67
C HIS A 327 11.61 -10.71 -18.15
N GLY A 328 12.85 -10.77 -17.67
CA GLY A 328 13.90 -9.80 -17.97
C GLY A 328 14.19 -9.60 -19.46
N ALA A 329 14.07 -10.67 -20.26
CA ALA A 329 14.20 -10.62 -21.72
C ALA A 329 13.14 -9.75 -22.42
N SER A 330 12.00 -9.51 -21.77
CA SER A 330 10.85 -8.77 -22.30
C SER A 330 10.69 -7.38 -21.68
N TYR A 331 11.61 -6.95 -20.82
CA TYR A 331 11.54 -5.63 -20.18
C TYR A 331 11.61 -4.50 -21.21
N THR A 332 10.82 -3.46 -20.98
CA THR A 332 10.81 -2.22 -21.75
C THR A 332 11.03 -1.01 -20.85
N ALA A 333 11.47 0.09 -21.44
CA ALA A 333 11.38 1.41 -20.84
C ALA A 333 9.96 1.98 -20.99
N ALA A 334 9.69 3.10 -20.30
CA ALA A 334 8.39 3.77 -20.33
C ALA A 334 7.99 4.32 -21.72
N ASP A 335 8.95 4.59 -22.60
CA ASP A 335 8.70 4.92 -24.02
C ASP A 335 8.48 3.68 -24.90
N GLY A 336 8.60 2.48 -24.31
CA GLY A 336 8.47 1.20 -24.96
C GLY A 336 9.71 0.66 -25.65
N SER A 337 10.85 1.37 -25.58
CA SER A 337 12.11 0.85 -26.07
C SER A 337 12.55 -0.40 -25.28
N PRO A 338 13.23 -1.38 -25.92
CA PRO A 338 13.70 -2.57 -25.23
C PRO A 338 14.69 -2.23 -24.12
N ARG A 339 14.47 -2.79 -22.93
CA ARG A 339 15.34 -2.62 -21.76
C ARG A 339 15.65 -3.97 -21.13
N VAL A 340 16.19 -4.86 -21.95
CA VAL A 340 16.46 -6.25 -21.59
C VAL A 340 17.35 -6.33 -20.35
N CYS A 341 16.89 -7.09 -19.37
CA CYS A 341 17.66 -7.57 -18.24
C CYS A 341 18.19 -8.97 -18.57
N ASN A 342 19.51 -9.15 -18.50
CA ASN A 342 20.14 -10.46 -18.48
C ASN A 342 20.63 -10.73 -17.05
N PRO A 343 19.96 -11.58 -16.27
CA PRO A 343 20.28 -11.77 -14.86
C PRO A 343 21.70 -12.32 -14.60
N ALA A 344 22.32 -12.96 -15.60
CA ALA A 344 23.69 -13.45 -15.51
C ALA A 344 24.73 -12.33 -15.75
N ASN A 345 24.36 -11.28 -16.48
CA ASN A 345 25.24 -10.18 -16.83
C ASN A 345 24.42 -8.95 -17.21
N ASP A 346 24.17 -8.07 -16.25
CA ASP A 346 23.40 -6.85 -16.43
C ASP A 346 24.27 -5.59 -16.27
N PRO A 347 25.14 -5.28 -17.25
CA PRO A 347 26.07 -4.16 -17.16
C PRO A 347 25.36 -2.80 -17.12
N ASN A 348 24.08 -2.76 -17.50
CA ASN A 348 23.28 -1.54 -17.59
C ASN A 348 22.29 -1.38 -16.42
N GLN A 349 22.31 -2.29 -15.44
CA GLN A 349 21.44 -2.26 -14.24
C GLN A 349 19.95 -2.18 -14.59
N HIS A 350 19.52 -2.89 -15.64
CA HIS A 350 18.11 -2.97 -16.04
C HIS A 350 17.29 -3.91 -15.16
N CYS A 351 17.93 -4.92 -14.57
CA CYS A 351 17.31 -5.90 -13.71
C CYS A 351 16.73 -5.24 -12.46
N LEU A 352 15.56 -5.71 -12.04
CA LEU A 352 14.88 -5.20 -10.84
C LEU A 352 15.71 -5.48 -9.59
N ASP A 353 16.41 -6.63 -9.56
CA ASP A 353 17.35 -7.01 -8.51
C ASP A 353 18.45 -5.96 -8.29
N SER A 354 19.02 -5.41 -9.37
CA SER A 354 20.05 -4.36 -9.28
C SER A 354 19.47 -2.98 -8.95
N ARG A 355 18.25 -2.68 -9.44
CA ARG A 355 17.62 -1.37 -9.28
C ARG A 355 17.17 -1.10 -7.84
N ARG A 356 16.61 -2.12 -7.18
CA ARG A 356 16.09 -2.07 -5.80
C ARG A 356 15.05 -0.94 -5.57
N SER A 357 14.48 -0.89 -4.37
CA SER A 357 13.36 0.00 -4.03
C SER A 357 12.21 -0.03 -5.05
N ILE A 358 11.87 -1.24 -5.51
CA ILE A 358 10.84 -1.41 -6.54
C ILE A 358 9.45 -1.21 -5.93
N GLN A 359 8.62 -0.40 -6.59
CA GLN A 359 7.19 -0.41 -6.34
C GLN A 359 6.52 -1.10 -7.51
N CYS A 360 5.95 -2.29 -7.27
CA CYS A 360 5.33 -3.12 -8.30
C CYS A 360 4.28 -2.33 -9.12
N SER A 361 3.59 -1.40 -8.46
CA SER A 361 2.56 -0.56 -9.08
C SER A 361 3.09 0.50 -10.04
N GLN A 362 4.41 0.67 -10.14
CA GLN A 362 5.05 1.43 -11.22
C GLN A 362 4.71 0.82 -12.59
N CYS A 363 4.71 -0.50 -12.67
CA CYS A 363 4.44 -1.25 -13.89
C CYS A 363 3.07 -1.90 -13.85
N HIS A 364 2.66 -2.50 -12.72
CA HIS A 364 1.42 -3.23 -12.59
C HIS A 364 0.33 -2.38 -11.93
N TYR A 365 -0.54 -1.75 -12.71
CA TYR A 365 -1.56 -0.84 -12.17
C TYR A 365 -2.33 -1.41 -10.96
N SER A 366 -2.52 -0.57 -9.93
CA SER A 366 -3.29 -0.88 -8.73
C SER A 366 -4.16 0.33 -8.35
N PRO A 367 -5.50 0.21 -8.31
CA PRO A 367 -6.38 1.30 -7.89
C PRO A 367 -6.08 1.82 -6.47
N ALA A 368 -5.59 0.95 -5.57
CA ALA A 368 -5.25 1.32 -4.20
C ALA A 368 -4.08 2.32 -4.12
N LEU A 369 -3.29 2.44 -5.18
CA LEU A 369 -2.18 3.39 -5.30
C LEU A 369 -2.39 4.42 -6.40
N ASP A 370 -3.58 4.44 -7.03
CA ASP A 370 -4.00 5.52 -7.92
C ASP A 370 -4.62 6.66 -7.11
N LEU A 371 -3.75 7.40 -6.43
CA LEU A 371 -4.16 8.50 -5.56
C LEU A 371 -4.89 9.62 -6.32
N THR A 372 -4.70 9.69 -7.64
CA THR A 372 -5.34 10.69 -8.52
C THR A 372 -6.63 10.20 -9.16
N GLN A 373 -6.96 8.91 -9.02
CA GLN A 373 -8.13 8.25 -9.59
C GLN A 373 -8.24 8.42 -11.13
N GLN A 374 -7.10 8.42 -11.82
CA GLN A 374 -6.99 8.65 -13.28
C GLN A 374 -6.93 7.35 -14.09
N GLY A 375 -6.77 6.20 -13.44
CA GLY A 375 -6.52 4.92 -14.09
C GLY A 375 -5.03 4.68 -14.40
N PRO A 376 -4.74 3.61 -15.16
CA PRO A 376 -3.38 3.26 -15.56
C PRO A 376 -2.80 4.34 -16.47
N MET A 377 -1.54 4.70 -16.22
CA MET A 377 -0.82 5.68 -17.04
C MET A 377 0.66 5.32 -17.25
N ASP A 378 1.21 5.79 -18.37
CA ASP A 378 2.62 5.70 -18.69
C ASP A 378 3.29 7.07 -18.61
N GLU A 379 4.55 7.13 -18.17
CA GLU A 379 5.26 8.39 -17.95
C GLU A 379 6.68 8.40 -18.56
N PRO A 380 6.81 8.35 -19.90
CA PRO A 380 8.11 8.41 -20.56
C PRO A 380 8.90 9.70 -20.27
N GLY A 381 8.21 10.79 -19.89
CA GLY A 381 8.85 12.06 -19.48
C GLY A 381 9.72 11.93 -18.22
N GLN A 382 9.48 10.94 -17.36
CA GLN A 382 10.34 10.64 -16.20
C GLN A 382 11.58 9.80 -16.56
N GLY A 383 11.77 9.51 -17.84
CA GLY A 383 12.85 8.67 -18.32
C GLY A 383 12.49 7.19 -18.44
N PRO A 384 13.49 6.32 -18.65
CA PRO A 384 13.27 4.91 -18.96
C PRO A 384 12.56 4.14 -17.83
N ASP A 385 12.73 4.62 -16.60
CA ASP A 385 12.13 4.07 -15.37
C ASP A 385 10.86 4.81 -14.94
N GLY A 386 10.16 5.51 -15.84
CA GLY A 386 8.82 6.05 -15.56
C GLY A 386 7.76 4.96 -15.35
N ARG A 387 6.52 5.37 -15.05
CA ARG A 387 5.37 4.44 -15.02
C ARG A 387 5.15 3.79 -16.38
N GLN A 388 4.70 2.54 -16.35
CA GLN A 388 4.44 1.71 -17.54
C GLN A 388 3.10 0.96 -17.44
N GLN A 389 2.15 1.52 -16.69
CA GLN A 389 0.95 0.82 -16.24
C GLN A 389 0.02 0.34 -17.35
N THR A 390 0.04 0.97 -18.53
CA THR A 390 -0.82 0.56 -19.65
C THR A 390 -0.26 -0.63 -20.44
N ARG A 391 1.01 -0.98 -20.18
CA ARG A 391 1.78 -1.98 -20.93
C ARG A 391 1.87 -3.33 -20.23
N HIS A 392 1.51 -3.38 -18.95
CA HIS A 392 1.54 -4.59 -18.15
C HIS A 392 0.14 -4.94 -17.65
N ILE A 393 -0.03 -6.22 -17.31
CA ILE A 393 -1.19 -6.67 -16.56
C ILE A 393 -1.27 -5.96 -15.21
N SER A 394 -2.46 -5.86 -14.62
CA SER A 394 -2.64 -5.24 -13.31
C SER A 394 -1.93 -5.97 -12.19
N MET A 395 -1.79 -5.29 -11.05
CA MET A 395 -1.24 -5.90 -9.84
C MET A 395 -2.08 -7.09 -9.38
N SER A 396 -3.41 -7.04 -9.54
CA SER A 396 -4.27 -8.16 -9.18
C SER A 396 -4.02 -9.38 -10.06
N ALA A 397 -3.89 -9.19 -11.38
CA ALA A 397 -3.57 -10.28 -12.30
C ALA A 397 -2.16 -10.84 -12.06
N ALA A 398 -1.17 -9.97 -11.82
CA ALA A 398 0.22 -10.34 -11.56
C ALA A 398 0.39 -11.11 -10.24
N MET A 399 -0.32 -10.72 -9.19
CA MET A 399 -0.27 -11.42 -7.90
C MET A 399 -1.25 -12.58 -7.87
N HIS A 400 -2.56 -12.34 -7.98
CA HIS A 400 -3.55 -13.40 -7.77
C HIS A 400 -3.64 -14.35 -8.96
N GLY A 401 -3.79 -13.79 -10.17
CA GLY A 401 -4.00 -14.57 -11.39
C GLY A 401 -2.83 -15.51 -11.71
N PHE A 402 -1.61 -15.00 -11.58
CA PHE A 402 -0.38 -15.79 -11.77
C PHE A 402 -0.27 -16.90 -10.72
N HIS A 403 -0.35 -16.58 -9.42
CA HIS A 403 -0.19 -17.55 -8.34
C HIS A 403 -1.30 -18.60 -8.33
N GLY A 404 -2.54 -18.21 -8.66
CA GLY A 404 -3.66 -19.14 -8.82
C GLY A 404 -3.49 -20.08 -10.03
N SER A 405 -2.67 -19.71 -11.02
CA SER A 405 -2.44 -20.47 -12.26
C SER A 405 -1.15 -21.29 -12.25
N LEU A 406 -0.40 -21.29 -11.15
CA LEU A 406 0.79 -22.11 -11.00
C LEU A 406 0.43 -23.60 -11.11
N PRO A 407 1.32 -24.42 -11.71
CA PRO A 407 1.13 -25.86 -11.74
C PRO A 407 1.13 -26.43 -10.32
N LYS A 408 0.56 -27.62 -10.17
CA LYS A 408 0.52 -28.33 -8.90
C LYS A 408 1.93 -28.56 -8.35
N PHE A 409 2.11 -28.27 -7.08
CA PHE A 409 3.32 -28.56 -6.32
C PHE A 409 3.11 -29.82 -5.49
N ASN A 410 3.97 -30.82 -5.64
CA ASN A 410 3.82 -32.13 -4.98
C ASN A 410 2.42 -32.75 -5.17
N GLY A 411 1.84 -32.60 -6.36
CA GLY A 411 0.53 -33.16 -6.72
C GLY A 411 -0.69 -32.39 -6.18
N LYS A 412 -0.48 -31.26 -5.48
CA LYS A 412 -1.55 -30.41 -4.93
C LYS A 412 -1.49 -29.00 -5.50
N ASP A 413 -2.63 -28.33 -5.55
CA ASP A 413 -2.65 -26.90 -5.86
C ASP A 413 -1.94 -26.14 -4.73
N LEU A 414 -1.07 -25.18 -5.07
CA LEU A 414 -0.32 -24.41 -4.08
C LEU A 414 -1.25 -23.61 -3.16
N PHE A 415 -2.34 -23.10 -3.72
CA PHE A 415 -3.40 -22.40 -3.00
C PHE A 415 -4.72 -23.16 -3.22
N PRO A 416 -5.19 -23.96 -2.25
CA PRO A 416 -6.39 -24.76 -2.40
C PRO A 416 -7.67 -23.91 -2.49
N ALA A 417 -8.71 -24.39 -3.17
CA ALA A 417 -10.00 -23.72 -3.18
C ALA A 417 -10.71 -23.87 -1.83
N MET A 418 -11.39 -22.81 -1.39
CA MET A 418 -12.23 -22.83 -0.20
C MET A 418 -13.50 -23.67 -0.46
N PRO A 419 -13.79 -24.69 0.36
CA PRO A 419 -15.07 -25.39 0.27
C PRO A 419 -16.23 -24.42 0.50
N GLY A 420 -17.35 -24.69 -0.17
CA GLY A 420 -18.56 -23.87 -0.06
C GLY A 420 -19.02 -23.72 1.41
N PRO A 421 -19.71 -22.61 1.74
CA PRO A 421 -20.03 -22.26 3.13
C PRO A 421 -20.96 -23.27 3.81
N VAL A 422 -21.81 -23.98 3.05
CA VAL A 422 -22.69 -25.02 3.60
C VAL A 422 -21.91 -26.32 3.83
N GLY A 423 -21.81 -26.75 5.09
CA GLY A 423 -21.16 -28.01 5.47
C GLY A 423 -19.64 -27.93 5.68
N ARG A 424 -19.02 -26.75 5.52
CA ARG A 424 -17.60 -26.53 5.83
C ARG A 424 -17.37 -26.52 7.34
N SER A 425 -16.47 -27.38 7.83
CA SER A 425 -16.09 -27.36 9.25
C SER A 425 -15.21 -26.15 9.58
N PRO A 426 -15.24 -25.64 10.83
CA PRO A 426 -14.34 -24.57 11.26
C PRO A 426 -12.86 -24.89 11.07
N VAL A 427 -12.46 -26.17 11.22
CA VAL A 427 -11.08 -26.63 11.04
C VAL A 427 -10.63 -26.52 9.60
N VAL A 428 -11.46 -26.99 8.65
CA VAL A 428 -11.14 -26.90 7.21
C VAL A 428 -11.11 -25.45 6.76
N LYS A 429 -12.04 -24.63 7.25
CA LYS A 429 -12.07 -23.18 7.00
C LYS A 429 -10.74 -22.53 7.40
N GLU A 430 -10.29 -22.78 8.62
CA GLU A 430 -9.06 -22.19 9.14
C GLU A 430 -7.83 -22.68 8.35
N GLN A 431 -7.72 -23.99 8.14
CA GLN A 431 -6.62 -24.57 7.37
C GLN A 431 -6.51 -23.94 5.98
N VAL A 432 -7.62 -23.88 5.23
CA VAL A 432 -7.59 -23.33 3.87
C VAL A 432 -7.28 -21.84 3.88
N LEU A 433 -7.77 -21.05 4.84
CA LEU A 433 -7.39 -19.63 4.97
C LEU A 433 -5.88 -19.46 5.17
N GLN A 434 -5.29 -20.25 6.07
CA GLN A 434 -3.86 -20.26 6.36
C GLN A 434 -3.01 -20.67 5.14
N GLU A 435 -3.51 -21.61 4.34
CA GLU A 435 -2.87 -22.10 3.12
C GLU A 435 -3.10 -21.19 1.89
N THR A 436 -4.03 -20.21 1.95
CA THR A 436 -4.43 -19.37 0.81
C THR A 436 -4.22 -17.88 1.05
N CYS A 437 -5.30 -17.12 1.29
CA CYS A 437 -5.29 -15.66 1.37
C CYS A 437 -4.32 -15.15 2.43
N TYR A 438 -4.20 -15.85 3.56
CA TYR A 438 -3.33 -15.43 4.66
C TYR A 438 -1.85 -15.64 4.38
N GLN A 439 -1.47 -16.22 3.24
CA GLN A 439 -0.08 -16.25 2.80
C GLN A 439 0.41 -14.85 2.40
N CYS A 440 -0.49 -13.96 1.98
CA CYS A 440 -0.12 -12.60 1.53
C CYS A 440 -0.90 -11.50 2.26
N HIS A 441 -2.12 -11.80 2.71
CA HIS A 441 -2.95 -10.87 3.48
C HIS A 441 -2.79 -11.10 4.99
N PRO A 442 -2.95 -10.06 5.81
CA PRO A 442 -2.58 -10.09 7.22
C PRO A 442 -3.63 -10.84 8.03
N GLY A 443 -3.41 -12.14 8.22
CA GLY A 443 -4.43 -13.03 8.77
C GLY A 443 -3.92 -14.15 9.67
N LYS A 444 -2.70 -14.66 9.48
CA LYS A 444 -2.17 -15.74 10.33
C LYS A 444 -1.87 -15.24 11.74
N ARG A 445 -1.31 -14.04 11.83
CA ARG A 445 -0.97 -13.39 13.10
C ARG A 445 -1.91 -12.24 13.39
N THR A 446 -2.15 -11.40 12.39
CA THR A 446 -2.93 -10.18 12.56
C THR A 446 -4.42 -10.47 12.72
N ALA A 447 -4.95 -11.45 11.98
CA ALA A 447 -6.37 -11.79 11.94
C ALA A 447 -7.29 -10.61 11.56
N CYS A 448 -7.01 -9.93 10.43
CA CYS A 448 -7.83 -8.80 9.97
C CYS A 448 -9.30 -9.19 9.73
N LEU A 449 -9.59 -10.44 9.33
CA LEU A 449 -10.94 -10.96 9.22
C LEU A 449 -11.51 -11.27 10.61
N ARG A 450 -12.03 -10.24 11.29
CA ARG A 450 -12.57 -10.34 12.66
C ARG A 450 -13.92 -9.66 12.89
N GLY A 451 -14.54 -9.17 11.83
CA GLY A 451 -15.82 -8.46 11.90
C GLY A 451 -17.03 -9.41 12.01
N ALA A 452 -18.23 -8.84 11.95
CA ALA A 452 -19.49 -9.59 12.03
C ALA A 452 -19.60 -10.72 10.98
N MET A 453 -19.09 -10.48 9.75
CA MET A 453 -19.05 -11.50 8.70
C MET A 453 -18.17 -12.69 9.09
N ALA A 454 -17.01 -12.44 9.71
CA ALA A 454 -16.13 -13.49 10.22
C ALA A 454 -16.81 -14.30 11.33
N SER A 455 -17.52 -13.62 12.25
CA SER A 455 -18.31 -14.27 13.31
C SER A 455 -19.46 -15.11 12.73
N GLY A 456 -20.05 -14.67 11.62
CA GLY A 456 -21.04 -15.42 10.84
C GLY A 456 -20.47 -16.59 10.04
N GLY A 457 -19.15 -16.83 10.08
CA GLY A 457 -18.49 -17.92 9.37
C GLY A 457 -18.16 -17.64 7.90
N VAL A 458 -18.44 -16.43 7.41
CA VAL A 458 -18.10 -15.96 6.07
C VAL A 458 -16.61 -15.66 5.97
N VAL A 459 -16.00 -16.07 4.87
CA VAL A 459 -14.57 -15.84 4.58
C VAL A 459 -14.37 -15.15 3.24
N CYS A 460 -13.13 -14.72 2.98
CA CYS A 460 -12.75 -13.94 1.80
C CYS A 460 -13.29 -14.55 0.50
N GLN A 461 -13.11 -15.86 0.31
CA GLN A 461 -13.48 -16.57 -0.91
C GLN A 461 -14.99 -16.73 -1.09
N ASP A 462 -15.79 -16.62 -0.03
CA ASP A 462 -17.25 -16.73 -0.14
C ASP A 462 -17.82 -15.54 -0.93
N CYS A 463 -17.13 -14.39 -0.93
CA CYS A 463 -17.49 -13.19 -1.69
C CYS A 463 -16.56 -12.93 -2.88
N HIS A 464 -15.25 -13.08 -2.70
CA HIS A 464 -14.24 -12.67 -3.67
C HIS A 464 -13.86 -13.77 -4.67
N GLY A 465 -14.15 -15.04 -4.35
CA GLY A 465 -13.71 -16.20 -5.13
C GLY A 465 -12.28 -16.67 -4.82
N ASP A 466 -11.80 -17.61 -5.63
CA ASP A 466 -10.43 -18.13 -5.58
C ASP A 466 -9.40 -17.15 -6.19
N MET A 467 -8.11 -17.51 -6.10
CA MET A 467 -7.01 -16.67 -6.59
C MET A 467 -7.13 -16.33 -8.09
N LYS A 468 -7.63 -17.25 -8.93
CA LYS A 468 -7.82 -16.98 -10.36
C LYS A 468 -8.96 -15.99 -10.57
N GLN A 469 -10.06 -16.13 -9.83
CA GLN A 469 -11.21 -15.22 -9.89
C GLN A 469 -10.84 -13.81 -9.41
N VAL A 470 -10.05 -13.68 -8.35
CA VAL A 470 -9.55 -12.38 -7.87
C VAL A 470 -8.60 -11.73 -8.89
N GLY A 471 -7.77 -12.53 -9.55
CA GLY A 471 -6.87 -12.06 -10.60
C GLY A 471 -7.53 -11.72 -11.95
N HIS A 472 -8.81 -12.06 -12.11
CA HIS A 472 -9.58 -11.82 -13.32
C HIS A 472 -10.42 -10.54 -13.18
N ASP A 473 -9.73 -9.41 -12.99
CA ASP A 473 -10.33 -8.10 -12.68
C ASP A 473 -10.58 -7.23 -13.93
N PHE A 474 -11.32 -6.13 -13.78
CA PHE A 474 -11.71 -5.19 -14.85
C PHE A 474 -10.57 -4.61 -15.71
N SER A 475 -9.32 -4.87 -15.32
CA SER A 475 -8.11 -4.43 -15.98
C SER A 475 -7.42 -5.52 -16.83
N ILE A 476 -8.04 -6.70 -17.05
CA ILE A 476 -7.38 -7.80 -17.80
C ILE A 476 -7.10 -7.52 -19.28
N ALA A 477 -7.66 -6.47 -19.91
CA ALA A 477 -7.36 -6.14 -21.32
C ALA A 477 -7.62 -4.65 -21.59
N LYS A 478 -6.79 -3.88 -22.31
CA LYS A 478 -5.93 -4.15 -23.48
C LYS A 478 -4.60 -3.34 -23.46
N PRO A 479 -3.65 -3.57 -24.40
CA PRO A 479 -2.42 -2.78 -24.63
C PRO A 479 -2.59 -1.26 -24.91
N ASN A 480 -3.76 -0.71 -24.60
CA ASN A 480 -4.16 0.68 -24.84
C ASN A 480 -4.73 1.34 -23.56
N GLY A 481 -4.66 0.68 -22.39
CA GLY A 481 -5.00 1.27 -21.08
C GLY A 481 -6.49 1.34 -20.69
N ASN A 482 -7.43 0.96 -21.57
CA ASN A 482 -8.86 0.99 -21.22
C ASN A 482 -9.28 -0.21 -20.36
N PHE A 483 -10.11 0.04 -19.34
CA PHE A 483 -10.78 -1.01 -18.58
C PHE A 483 -11.96 -1.65 -19.34
N ILE A 484 -12.26 -2.91 -19.03
CA ILE A 484 -13.50 -3.57 -19.44
C ILE A 484 -14.54 -3.34 -18.35
N LEU A 485 -15.59 -2.56 -18.67
CA LEU A 485 -16.62 -2.12 -17.74
C LEU A 485 -18.04 -2.49 -18.21
N ASP A 486 -18.16 -3.56 -18.98
CA ASP A 486 -19.43 -4.10 -19.51
C ASP A 486 -20.15 -5.05 -18.52
N GLY A 487 -19.64 -5.14 -17.28
CA GLY A 487 -20.14 -6.05 -16.25
C GLY A 487 -19.66 -7.50 -16.39
N SER A 488 -18.87 -7.84 -17.42
CA SER A 488 -18.29 -9.18 -17.57
C SER A 488 -17.12 -9.45 -16.63
N LEU A 489 -16.49 -8.39 -16.12
CA LEU A 489 -15.33 -8.45 -15.23
C LEU A 489 -15.58 -7.70 -13.93
N ARG A 490 -15.01 -8.25 -12.85
CA ARG A 490 -15.12 -7.66 -11.51
C ARG A 490 -14.30 -6.38 -11.45
N VAL A 491 -14.88 -5.28 -11.00
CA VAL A 491 -14.10 -4.16 -10.46
C VAL A 491 -13.96 -4.47 -8.96
N PRO A 492 -12.80 -4.93 -8.46
CA PRO A 492 -12.59 -5.11 -7.03
C PRO A 492 -12.97 -3.82 -6.31
N TRP A 493 -13.39 -3.87 -5.03
CA TRP A 493 -13.84 -2.72 -4.21
C TRP A 493 -15.10 -1.96 -4.68
N ALA A 494 -15.37 -1.81 -5.98
CA ALA A 494 -16.58 -1.16 -6.49
C ALA A 494 -17.75 -2.14 -6.69
N SER A 495 -17.44 -3.40 -7.02
CA SER A 495 -18.43 -4.46 -7.29
C SER A 495 -18.59 -5.44 -6.12
N GLU A 496 -18.28 -5.02 -4.88
CA GLU A 496 -18.39 -5.90 -3.72
C GLU A 496 -19.86 -6.21 -3.38
N PRO A 497 -20.16 -7.39 -2.80
CA PRO A 497 -21.51 -7.71 -2.36
C PRO A 497 -21.98 -6.66 -1.35
N ALA A 498 -23.06 -5.98 -1.70
CA ALA A 498 -23.71 -5.08 -0.77
C ALA A 498 -24.48 -5.90 0.29
N CYS A 499 -24.85 -5.27 1.41
CA CYS A 499 -25.55 -5.94 2.51
C CYS A 499 -26.77 -6.74 2.01
N GLN A 500 -27.54 -6.14 1.10
CA GLN A 500 -28.72 -6.73 0.48
C GLN A 500 -28.43 -7.97 -0.39
N SER A 501 -27.18 -8.22 -0.78
CA SER A 501 -26.81 -9.43 -1.53
C SER A 501 -26.96 -10.70 -0.69
N CYS A 502 -26.89 -10.60 0.63
CA CYS A 502 -27.00 -11.74 1.56
C CYS A 502 -28.09 -11.54 2.64
N HIS A 503 -28.44 -10.29 2.97
CA HIS A 503 -29.47 -9.94 3.95
C HIS A 503 -30.77 -9.51 3.24
N THR A 504 -31.45 -10.47 2.61
CA THR A 504 -32.65 -10.25 1.78
C THR A 504 -33.97 -10.28 2.57
N GLY A 505 -33.92 -10.38 3.90
CA GLY A 505 -35.10 -10.37 4.78
C GLY A 505 -35.18 -9.11 5.64
N ASP A 506 -36.34 -8.88 6.25
CA ASP A 506 -36.54 -7.78 7.20
C ASP A 506 -35.68 -8.02 8.45
N ALA A 507 -34.82 -7.05 8.77
CA ALA A 507 -33.87 -7.10 9.89
C ALA A 507 -34.47 -6.61 11.21
#